data_AF-A0A815TI55-F1
#
_entry.id   AF-A0A815TI55-F1
#
_cell.length_a   1.000
_cell.length_b   1.000
_cell.length_c   1.000
_cell.angle_alpha   90.00
_cell.angle_beta   90.00
_cell.angle_gamma   90.00
#
_symmetry.space_group_name_H-M   'P 1'
#
loop_
_entity.id
_entity.type
_entity.pdbx_description
1 polymer ?
#
loop_
_entity_poly.entity_id
_entity_poly.type
_entity_poly.pdbx_seq_one_letter_code
_entity_poly.pdbx_strand_id
1 'polypeptide(L)'
;QKKINDQQSLINLPLIARKKKRLMIKSKSQELIIKPIYKMSHFGCNHILHDDDRILLNNINNAYESVVDKNDCSFINKYTSSTSFTQFINDERIVHETLIKFLKLIPEFKQLDVHDQILLIKSNFINIIHLHRILIENFQDCPNIGKHMSKWIDKDFHNQMARTRQYFYRFINYPILLKLTLIVFIFSINLSASCNNNQTYDYNNKRILYEFQNYYTTILWRYLNYLFNEKQAIRAMETIVTQILRYQLLMVIMENSIRQSPDCNQFHSLMQSIFGLN
;
A
#
# COMPACT_ATOMS: atom_id res chain seq x y z
N GLN A 1 57.34 -51.49 -13.90
CA GLN A 1 57.26 -52.12 -12.55
C GLN A 1 57.56 -51.07 -11.48
N LYS A 2 56.55 -50.67 -10.69
CA LYS A 2 56.65 -50.34 -9.24
C LYS A 2 55.30 -49.79 -8.76
N LYS A 3 54.64 -50.56 -7.88
CA LYS A 3 53.60 -50.13 -6.93
C LYS A 3 54.26 -49.50 -5.71
N ILE A 4 53.54 -48.64 -4.98
CA ILE A 4 53.58 -48.24 -3.54
C ILE A 4 52.55 -47.07 -3.48
N ASN A 5 51.33 -47.14 -2.92
CA ASN A 5 50.82 -47.48 -1.59
C ASN A 5 51.40 -46.61 -0.47
N ASP A 6 50.67 -45.59 -0.01
CA ASP A 6 50.81 -45.07 1.36
C ASP A 6 49.47 -44.49 1.86
N GLN A 7 48.91 -45.18 2.85
CA GLN A 7 47.83 -44.73 3.73
C GLN A 7 48.45 -43.89 4.84
N GLN A 8 47.97 -42.67 5.06
CA GLN A 8 48.31 -41.87 6.25
C GLN A 8 47.20 -41.94 7.29
N SER A 9 47.65 -42.22 8.52
CA SER A 9 46.91 -42.47 9.74
C SER A 9 46.38 -41.19 10.39
N LEU A 10 45.16 -41.30 10.92
CA LEU A 10 44.48 -40.30 11.72
C LEU A 10 45.13 -40.17 13.11
N ILE A 11 45.52 -38.94 13.45
CA ILE A 11 46.07 -38.53 14.74
C ILE A 11 44.92 -38.27 15.71
N ASN A 12 44.96 -38.97 16.85
CA ASN A 12 44.12 -38.75 18.03
C ASN A 12 44.42 -37.39 18.68
N LEU A 13 43.39 -36.59 18.94
CA LEU A 13 43.46 -35.42 19.83
C LEU A 13 42.45 -35.56 20.99
N PRO A 14 42.83 -35.21 22.23
CA PRO A 14 41.99 -35.40 23.41
C PRO A 14 40.88 -34.35 23.54
N LEU A 15 39.68 -34.82 23.86
CA LEU A 15 38.49 -34.01 24.14
C LEU A 15 38.60 -33.32 25.51
N ILE A 16 38.77 -32.00 25.53
CA ILE A 16 38.67 -31.16 26.74
C ILE A 16 37.20 -30.71 26.90
N ALA A 17 36.49 -31.31 27.86
CA ALA A 17 35.12 -30.93 28.20
C ALA A 17 35.09 -29.66 29.08
N ARG A 18 34.71 -28.50 28.49
CA ARG A 18 34.42 -27.27 29.25
C ARG A 18 32.93 -27.21 29.62
N LYS A 19 32.61 -27.29 30.92
CA LYS A 19 31.25 -27.04 31.45
C LYS A 19 30.89 -25.56 31.33
N LYS A 20 29.94 -25.21 30.44
CA LYS A 20 29.33 -23.87 30.36
C LYS A 20 28.28 -23.70 31.47
N LYS A 21 28.53 -22.83 32.45
CA LYS A 21 27.51 -22.29 33.37
C LYS A 21 26.60 -21.33 32.59
N ARG A 22 25.30 -21.61 32.52
CA ARG A 22 24.29 -20.69 31.96
C ARG A 22 23.86 -19.69 33.04
N LEU A 23 24.02 -18.40 32.77
CA LEU A 23 23.42 -17.31 33.56
C LEU A 23 21.94 -17.21 33.17
N MET A 24 21.05 -17.38 34.15
CA MET A 24 19.62 -17.16 33.98
C MET A 24 19.29 -15.69 34.25
N ILE A 25 18.97 -14.95 33.18
CA ILE A 25 18.39 -13.61 33.28
C ILE A 25 16.87 -13.79 33.35
N LYS A 26 16.26 -13.39 34.48
CA LYS A 26 14.80 -13.33 34.63
C LYS A 26 14.27 -12.10 33.89
N SER A 27 13.63 -12.29 32.74
CA SER A 27 12.90 -11.22 32.04
C SER A 27 11.59 -10.92 32.78
N LYS A 28 11.43 -9.69 33.27
CA LYS A 28 10.12 -9.15 33.68
C LYS A 28 9.32 -8.82 32.41
N SER A 29 8.53 -9.76 31.94
CA SER A 29 7.56 -9.54 30.86
C SER A 29 6.36 -8.78 31.41
N GLN A 30 6.21 -7.51 31.00
CA GLN A 30 4.92 -6.82 31.06
C GLN A 30 3.95 -7.56 30.14
N GLU A 31 2.88 -8.11 30.72
CA GLU A 31 1.78 -8.72 29.97
C GLU A 31 1.04 -7.64 29.18
N LEU A 32 1.41 -7.51 27.91
CA LEU A 32 0.55 -6.88 26.91
C LEU A 32 -0.73 -7.72 26.83
N ILE A 33 -1.87 -7.11 27.16
CA ILE A 33 -3.20 -7.70 26.98
C ILE A 33 -3.44 -7.81 25.47
N ILE A 34 -2.98 -8.92 24.88
CA ILE A 34 -3.28 -9.27 23.50
C ILE A 34 -4.71 -9.77 23.47
N LYS A 35 -5.64 -8.96 22.93
CA LYS A 35 -6.99 -9.43 22.65
C LYS A 35 -6.90 -10.65 21.72
N PRO A 36 -7.62 -11.75 22.01
CA PRO A 36 -7.48 -12.98 21.26
C PRO A 36 -7.83 -12.75 19.79
N ILE A 37 -6.94 -13.23 18.90
CA ILE A 37 -7.18 -13.35 17.47
C ILE A 37 -8.46 -14.18 17.31
N TYR A 38 -9.51 -13.56 16.75
CA TYR A 38 -10.81 -14.19 16.57
C TYR A 38 -10.66 -15.53 15.84
N LYS A 39 -11.23 -16.60 16.40
CA LYS A 39 -11.27 -17.93 15.77
C LYS A 39 -11.92 -17.83 14.38
N MET A 40 -11.37 -18.53 13.37
CA MET A 40 -11.92 -18.56 11.99
C MET A 40 -13.41 -18.96 11.92
N SER A 41 -13.98 -19.56 12.97
CA SER A 41 -15.41 -19.86 13.06
C SER A 41 -16.31 -18.63 13.22
N HIS A 42 -15.77 -17.41 13.33
CA HIS A 42 -16.54 -16.16 13.39
C HIS A 42 -16.77 -15.48 12.03
N PHE A 43 -16.38 -16.10 10.92
CA PHE A 43 -16.73 -15.63 9.58
C PHE A 43 -18.10 -16.11 9.08
N GLY A 44 -18.96 -16.60 9.99
CA GLY A 44 -20.36 -16.89 9.65
C GLY A 44 -21.04 -15.65 9.05
N CYS A 45 -21.87 -15.87 8.03
CA CYS A 45 -22.64 -14.85 7.31
C CYS A 45 -23.65 -14.13 8.22
N ASN A 46 -23.17 -13.31 9.15
CA ASN A 46 -24.02 -12.37 9.85
C ASN A 46 -24.06 -11.10 8.99
N HIS A 47 -25.18 -10.88 8.30
CA HIS A 47 -25.45 -9.65 7.54
C HIS A 47 -25.61 -8.40 8.43
N ILE A 48 -25.19 -8.46 9.69
CA ILE A 48 -25.26 -7.37 10.65
C ILE A 48 -23.83 -6.98 10.99
N LEU A 49 -23.47 -5.75 10.64
CA LEU A 49 -22.20 -5.16 11.02
C LEU A 49 -22.26 -4.73 12.49
N HIS A 50 -21.25 -5.09 13.28
CA HIS A 50 -21.17 -4.70 14.69
C HIS A 50 -21.11 -3.16 14.83
N ASP A 51 -21.65 -2.62 15.92
CA ASP A 51 -21.72 -1.16 16.11
C ASP A 51 -20.33 -0.50 16.11
N ASP A 52 -19.33 -1.14 16.72
CA ASP A 52 -17.94 -0.67 16.68
C ASP A 52 -17.41 -0.55 15.24
N ASP A 53 -17.70 -1.54 14.39
CA ASP A 53 -17.27 -1.53 12.99
C ASP A 53 -18.01 -0.41 12.23
N ARG A 54 -19.30 -0.18 12.51
CA ARG A 54 -20.09 0.93 11.92
C ARG A 54 -19.54 2.29 12.31
N ILE A 55 -19.22 2.49 13.59
CA ILE A 55 -18.63 3.73 14.10
C ILE A 55 -17.28 3.97 13.43
N LEU A 56 -16.42 2.95 13.35
CA LEU A 56 -15.13 3.05 12.67
C LEU A 56 -15.27 3.45 11.20
N LEU A 57 -16.15 2.77 10.44
CA LEU A 57 -16.36 3.08 9.03
C LEU A 57 -16.89 4.51 8.84
N ASN A 58 -17.80 4.97 9.71
CA ASN A 58 -18.29 6.34 9.69
C ASN A 58 -17.15 7.34 9.97
N ASN A 59 -16.28 7.04 10.94
CA ASN A 59 -15.13 7.87 11.25
C ASN A 59 -14.14 7.95 10.07
N ILE A 60 -13.85 6.83 9.42
CA ILE A 60 -13.04 6.78 8.19
C ILE A 60 -13.66 7.63 7.09
N ASN A 61 -14.98 7.49 6.88
CA ASN A 61 -15.72 8.25 5.88
C ASN A 61 -15.61 9.75 6.15
N ASN A 62 -15.93 10.19 7.37
CA ASN A 62 -15.92 11.59 7.77
C ASN A 62 -14.52 12.19 7.73
N ALA A 63 -13.50 11.43 8.14
CA ALA A 63 -12.11 11.85 8.03
C ALA A 63 -11.73 12.11 6.58
N TYR A 64 -12.10 11.20 5.67
CA TYR A 64 -11.82 11.35 4.25
C TYR A 64 -12.54 12.56 3.63
N GLU A 65 -13.86 12.67 3.80
CA GLU A 65 -14.65 13.78 3.25
C GLU A 65 -14.13 15.14 3.76
N SER A 66 -13.83 15.24 5.05
CA SER A 66 -13.33 16.49 5.65
C SER A 66 -12.00 16.99 5.06
N VAL A 67 -11.23 16.11 4.42
CA VAL A 67 -9.94 16.43 3.79
C VAL A 67 -10.11 16.71 2.30
N VAL A 68 -11.00 15.99 1.63
CA VAL A 68 -11.31 16.22 0.20
C VAL A 68 -12.07 17.53 0.03
N ASP A 69 -13.09 17.82 0.85
CA ASP A 69 -13.87 19.07 0.76
C ASP A 69 -13.02 20.32 0.95
N LYS A 70 -11.93 20.21 1.73
CA LYS A 70 -11.01 21.34 2.00
C LYS A 70 -9.96 21.54 0.93
N ASN A 71 -9.71 20.55 0.08
CA ASN A 71 -8.72 20.64 -0.99
C ASN A 71 -9.46 20.81 -2.31
N ASP A 72 -9.19 21.90 -3.03
CA ASP A 72 -9.76 22.10 -4.36
C ASP A 72 -9.21 21.07 -5.35
N CYS A 73 -9.88 19.92 -5.44
CA CYS A 73 -9.54 18.85 -6.37
C CYS A 73 -10.05 19.12 -7.81
N SER A 74 -10.59 20.31 -8.10
CA SER A 74 -11.08 20.68 -9.44
C SER A 74 -9.98 20.76 -10.51
N PHE A 75 -8.70 20.66 -10.13
CA PHE A 75 -7.57 20.75 -11.06
C PHE A 75 -7.56 19.62 -12.11
N ILE A 76 -8.23 18.50 -11.85
CA ILE A 76 -8.26 17.34 -12.76
C ILE A 76 -8.91 17.68 -14.12
N ASN A 77 -9.74 18.72 -14.17
CA ASN A 77 -10.37 19.21 -15.40
C ASN A 77 -9.58 20.34 -16.10
N LYS A 78 -8.41 20.74 -15.58
CA LYS A 78 -7.62 21.88 -16.09
C LYS A 78 -6.65 21.52 -17.22
N TYR A 79 -6.54 20.24 -17.59
CA TYR A 79 -5.59 19.82 -18.62
C TYR A 79 -6.04 20.22 -20.03
N THR A 80 -5.28 21.14 -20.61
CA THR A 80 -5.40 21.57 -22.02
C THR A 80 -4.40 20.82 -22.88
N SER A 81 -4.56 20.87 -24.21
CA SER A 81 -3.62 20.27 -25.18
C SER A 81 -2.16 20.71 -25.01
N SER A 82 -1.91 21.84 -24.35
CA SER A 82 -0.58 22.39 -24.08
C SER A 82 0.07 21.89 -22.79
N THR A 83 -0.66 21.14 -21.95
CA THR A 83 -0.15 20.63 -20.66
C THR A 83 1.10 19.78 -20.89
N SER A 84 2.19 20.10 -20.17
CA SER A 84 3.41 19.31 -20.18
C SER A 84 3.36 18.15 -19.19
N PHE A 85 4.22 17.15 -19.37
CA PHE A 85 4.32 16.04 -18.44
C PHE A 85 4.77 16.49 -17.05
N THR A 86 5.74 17.41 -16.99
CA THR A 86 6.22 18.05 -15.75
C THR A 86 5.11 18.76 -14.99
N GLN A 87 4.26 19.52 -15.71
CA GLN A 87 3.12 20.19 -15.10
C GLN A 87 2.15 19.16 -14.51
N PHE A 88 1.83 18.10 -15.25
CA PHE A 88 0.97 17.03 -14.75
C PHE A 88 1.52 16.40 -13.46
N ILE A 89 2.80 16.03 -13.43
CA ILE A 89 3.43 15.44 -12.23
C ILE A 89 3.40 16.43 -11.06
N ASN A 90 3.60 17.72 -11.31
CA ASN A 90 3.54 18.73 -10.26
C ASN A 90 2.13 18.96 -9.73
N ASP A 91 1.11 18.90 -10.59
CA ASP A 91 -0.29 18.99 -10.20
C ASP A 91 -0.70 17.78 -9.33
N GLU A 92 -0.10 16.60 -9.58
CA GLU A 92 -0.31 15.42 -8.73
C GLU A 92 0.10 15.60 -7.27
N ARG A 93 0.91 16.60 -6.96
CA ARG A 93 1.24 16.96 -5.58
C ARG A 93 -0.01 17.10 -4.72
N ILE A 94 -1.06 17.74 -5.24
CA ILE A 94 -2.29 18.02 -4.48
C ILE A 94 -3.00 16.70 -4.11
N VAL A 95 -3.00 15.72 -5.01
CA VAL A 95 -3.58 14.38 -4.75
C VAL A 95 -2.81 13.70 -3.62
N HIS A 96 -1.46 13.73 -3.67
CA HIS A 96 -0.63 13.10 -2.65
C HIS A 96 -0.75 13.82 -1.29
N GLU A 97 -0.76 15.15 -1.28
CA GLU A 97 -0.96 15.95 -0.05
C GLU A 97 -2.32 15.68 0.61
N THR A 98 -3.37 15.56 -0.20
CA THR A 98 -4.72 15.19 0.26
C THR A 98 -4.71 13.82 0.91
N LEU A 99 -4.07 12.83 0.28
CA LEU A 99 -3.94 11.49 0.84
C LEU A 99 -3.13 11.48 2.15
N ILE A 100 -2.03 12.23 2.24
CA ILE A 100 -1.24 12.38 3.49
C ILE A 100 -2.11 12.97 4.61
N LYS A 101 -2.87 14.03 4.32
CA LYS A 101 -3.78 14.65 5.30
C LYS A 101 -4.83 13.66 5.80
N PHE A 102 -5.41 12.85 4.91
CA PHE A 102 -6.35 11.80 5.28
C PHE A 102 -5.69 10.75 6.19
N LEU A 103 -4.52 10.23 5.82
CA LEU A 103 -3.81 9.24 6.64
C LEU A 103 -3.44 9.78 8.01
N LYS A 104 -3.06 11.06 8.10
CA LYS A 104 -2.83 11.73 9.38
C LYS A 104 -4.07 11.82 10.26
N LEU A 105 -5.28 11.54 9.78
CA LEU A 105 -6.49 11.43 10.61
C LEU A 105 -6.74 10.00 11.11
N ILE A 106 -6.08 9.00 10.54
CA ILE A 106 -6.21 7.60 10.94
C ILE A 106 -5.44 7.35 12.25
N PRO A 107 -6.09 6.90 13.34
CA PRO A 107 -5.45 6.74 14.65
C PRO A 107 -4.21 5.85 14.64
N GLU A 108 -4.24 4.74 13.92
CA GLU A 108 -3.16 3.77 13.81
C GLU A 108 -1.95 4.37 13.09
N PHE A 109 -2.18 5.21 12.07
CA PHE A 109 -1.08 5.88 11.37
C PHE A 109 -0.37 6.89 12.29
N LYS A 110 -1.12 7.61 13.15
CA LYS A 110 -0.56 8.53 14.15
C LYS A 110 0.29 7.83 15.21
N GLN A 111 0.04 6.54 15.48
CA GLN A 111 0.77 5.77 16.49
C GLN A 111 2.16 5.32 16.02
N LEU A 112 2.40 5.32 14.71
CA LEU A 112 3.70 5.02 14.15
C LEU A 112 4.67 6.17 14.40
N ASP A 113 5.95 5.85 14.55
CA ASP A 113 6.97 6.89 14.57
C ASP A 113 7.08 7.56 13.18
N VAL A 114 7.61 8.79 13.17
CA VAL A 114 7.66 9.62 11.95
C VAL A 114 8.47 8.94 10.84
N HIS A 115 9.50 8.15 11.19
CA HIS A 115 10.30 7.45 10.19
C HIS A 115 9.45 6.38 9.49
N ASP A 116 8.77 5.52 10.25
CA ASP A 116 7.88 4.48 9.71
C ASP A 116 6.73 5.10 8.89
N GLN A 117 6.15 6.22 9.33
CA GLN A 117 5.14 6.96 8.56
C GLN A 117 5.66 7.40 7.19
N ILE A 118 6.88 7.96 7.13
CA ILE A 118 7.51 8.40 5.88
C ILE A 118 7.79 7.19 4.97
N LEU A 119 8.29 6.09 5.53
CA LEU A 119 8.57 4.88 4.76
C LEU A 119 7.30 4.28 4.16
N LEU A 120 6.19 4.24 4.90
CA LEU A 120 4.90 3.78 4.35
C LEU A 120 4.43 4.68 3.21
N ILE A 121 4.55 6.01 3.38
CA ILE A 121 4.17 6.96 2.32
C ILE A 121 5.00 6.67 1.07
N LYS A 122 6.33 6.67 1.17
CA LYS A 122 7.22 6.45 0.02
C LYS A 122 7.05 5.09 -0.62
N SER A 123 6.86 4.04 0.18
CA SER A 123 6.80 2.67 -0.31
C SER A 123 5.46 2.27 -0.91
N ASN A 124 4.37 2.99 -0.63
CA ASN A 124 3.03 2.54 -1.03
C ASN A 124 2.25 3.58 -1.85
N PHE A 125 2.56 4.88 -1.75
CA PHE A 125 1.72 5.94 -2.33
C PHE A 125 1.50 5.79 -3.83
N ILE A 126 2.56 5.55 -4.59
CA ILE A 126 2.48 5.48 -6.06
C ILE A 126 1.48 4.39 -6.48
N ASN A 127 1.47 3.25 -5.80
CA ASN A 127 0.55 2.15 -6.12
C ASN A 127 -0.90 2.41 -5.74
N ILE A 128 -1.15 3.18 -4.67
CA ILE A 128 -2.50 3.39 -4.13
C ILE A 128 -3.12 4.71 -4.61
N ILE A 129 -2.34 5.61 -5.21
CA ILE A 129 -2.81 6.93 -5.63
C ILE A 129 -3.97 6.87 -6.63
N HIS A 130 -4.03 5.81 -7.45
CA HIS A 130 -5.12 5.64 -8.40
C HIS A 130 -6.46 5.34 -7.76
N LEU A 131 -6.49 4.57 -6.67
CA LEU A 131 -7.71 4.41 -5.89
C LEU A 131 -8.17 5.75 -5.33
N HIS A 132 -7.23 6.57 -4.86
CA HIS A 132 -7.53 7.90 -4.36
C HIS A 132 -8.08 8.82 -5.47
N ARG A 133 -7.50 8.78 -6.67
CA ARG A 133 -8.02 9.49 -7.84
C ARG A 133 -9.44 9.05 -8.22
N ILE A 134 -9.73 7.75 -8.22
CA ILE A 134 -11.08 7.24 -8.50
C ILE A 134 -12.11 7.84 -7.54
N LEU A 135 -11.77 7.92 -6.25
CA LEU A 135 -12.63 8.51 -5.22
C LEU A 135 -12.83 10.01 -5.42
N ILE A 136 -11.75 10.78 -5.64
CA ILE A 136 -11.83 12.23 -5.86
C ILE A 136 -12.63 12.57 -7.12
N GLU A 137 -12.40 11.83 -8.20
CA GLU A 137 -13.07 12.04 -9.48
C GLU A 137 -14.50 11.51 -9.48
N ASN A 138 -14.93 10.86 -8.39
CA ASN A 138 -16.23 10.21 -8.28
C ASN A 138 -16.54 9.33 -9.51
N PHE A 139 -15.55 8.53 -9.93
CA PHE A 139 -15.62 7.66 -11.11
C PHE A 139 -15.89 8.38 -12.45
N GLN A 140 -15.78 9.71 -12.54
CA GLN A 140 -15.90 10.40 -13.81
C GLN A 140 -14.64 10.22 -14.66
N ASP A 141 -14.81 9.98 -15.95
CA ASP A 141 -13.68 9.89 -16.87
C ASP A 141 -13.19 11.30 -17.26
N CYS A 142 -11.87 11.50 -17.28
CA CYS A 142 -11.25 12.71 -17.81
C CYS A 142 -10.73 12.44 -19.24
N PRO A 143 -11.49 12.73 -20.32
CA PRO A 143 -11.09 12.33 -21.67
C PRO A 143 -9.77 12.97 -22.13
N ASN A 144 -9.44 14.15 -21.62
CA ASN A 144 -8.17 14.82 -21.94
C ASN A 144 -6.98 14.08 -21.33
N ILE A 145 -7.09 13.53 -20.12
CA ILE A 145 -5.97 12.81 -19.50
C ILE A 145 -5.56 11.59 -20.32
N GLY A 146 -6.51 10.92 -20.97
CA GLY A 146 -6.21 9.75 -21.79
C GLY A 146 -5.36 10.07 -23.01
N LYS A 147 -5.67 11.19 -23.68
CA LYS A 147 -4.85 11.70 -24.81
C LYS A 147 -3.44 12.07 -24.36
N HIS A 148 -3.33 12.74 -23.22
CA HIS A 148 -2.03 13.14 -22.67
C HIS A 148 -1.20 11.95 -22.21
N MET A 149 -1.79 11.00 -21.47
CA MET A 149 -1.10 9.79 -21.00
C MET A 149 -0.59 8.93 -22.16
N SER A 150 -1.38 8.82 -23.22
CA SER A 150 -0.96 8.12 -24.44
C SER A 150 0.24 8.78 -25.12
N LYS A 151 0.39 10.10 -24.98
CA LYS A 151 1.51 10.88 -25.53
C LYS A 151 2.74 10.86 -24.62
N TRP A 152 2.55 11.00 -23.31
CA TRP A 152 3.64 11.13 -22.34
C TRP A 152 4.31 9.80 -22.00
N ILE A 153 3.53 8.72 -21.96
CA ILE A 153 4.02 7.39 -21.59
C ILE A 153 3.88 6.49 -22.81
N ASP A 154 2.66 6.01 -23.06
CA ASP A 154 2.32 5.17 -24.20
C ASP A 154 0.80 4.90 -24.23
N LYS A 155 0.27 4.57 -25.42
CA LYS A 155 -1.14 4.26 -25.63
C LYS A 155 -1.58 2.97 -24.93
N ASP A 156 -0.76 1.93 -24.93
CA ASP A 156 -1.09 0.66 -24.27
C ASP A 156 -1.07 0.81 -22.75
N PHE A 157 -0.16 1.63 -22.20
CA PHE A 157 -0.20 2.01 -20.78
C PHE A 157 -1.55 2.65 -20.42
N HIS A 158 -1.98 3.66 -21.20
CA HIS A 158 -3.26 4.32 -20.95
C HIS A 158 -4.45 3.34 -21.05
N ASN A 159 -4.48 2.49 -22.08
CA ASN A 159 -5.55 1.50 -22.25
C ASN A 159 -5.61 0.53 -21.06
N GLN A 160 -4.46 0.07 -20.56
CA GLN A 160 -4.41 -0.81 -19.39
C GLN A 160 -4.86 -0.10 -18.11
N MET A 161 -4.47 1.15 -17.91
CA MET A 161 -4.97 1.98 -16.80
C MET A 161 -6.49 2.15 -16.85
N ALA A 162 -7.05 2.47 -18.01
CA ALA A 162 -8.49 2.62 -18.20
C ALA A 162 -9.25 1.31 -17.94
N ARG A 163 -8.76 0.19 -18.47
CA ARG A 163 -9.34 -1.15 -18.21
C ARG A 163 -9.28 -1.51 -16.74
N THR A 164 -8.17 -1.22 -16.05
CA THR A 164 -8.01 -1.51 -14.61
C THR A 164 -9.00 -0.68 -13.79
N ARG A 165 -9.17 0.61 -14.14
CA ARG A 165 -10.17 1.50 -13.54
C ARG A 165 -11.60 0.98 -13.72
N GLN A 166 -11.93 0.44 -14.91
CA GLN A 166 -13.27 -0.08 -15.22
C GLN A 166 -13.75 -1.14 -14.22
N TYR A 167 -12.86 -2.00 -13.70
CA TYR A 167 -13.23 -3.00 -12.71
C TYR A 167 -13.66 -2.41 -11.36
N PHE A 168 -13.19 -1.20 -11.01
CA PHE A 168 -13.59 -0.53 -9.78
C PHE A 168 -14.98 0.10 -9.87
N TYR A 169 -15.53 0.36 -11.07
CA TYR A 169 -16.88 0.94 -11.22
C TYR A 169 -17.98 0.13 -10.52
N ARG A 170 -17.75 -1.18 -10.34
CA ARG A 170 -18.67 -2.02 -9.56
C ARG A 170 -18.84 -1.59 -8.09
N PHE A 171 -17.92 -0.76 -7.58
CA PHE A 171 -17.92 -0.24 -6.22
C PHE A 171 -18.34 1.24 -6.16
N ILE A 172 -18.89 1.81 -7.24
CA ILE A 172 -19.31 3.22 -7.30
C ILE A 172 -20.28 3.60 -6.18
N ASN A 173 -21.21 2.70 -5.84
CA ASN A 173 -22.19 2.90 -4.76
C ASN A 173 -21.62 2.62 -3.35
N TYR A 174 -20.35 2.22 -3.25
CA TYR A 174 -19.70 1.81 -2.01
C TYR A 174 -18.36 2.52 -1.80
N PRO A 175 -18.30 3.87 -1.78
CA PRO A 175 -17.04 4.61 -1.68
C PRO A 175 -16.26 4.29 -0.39
N ILE A 176 -16.94 3.96 0.70
CA ILE A 176 -16.32 3.54 1.98
C ILE A 176 -15.43 2.30 1.77
N LEU A 177 -15.83 1.37 0.90
CA LEU A 177 -15.04 0.17 0.61
C LEU A 177 -13.68 0.54 0.00
N LEU A 178 -13.64 1.51 -0.91
CA LEU A 178 -12.38 1.97 -1.50
C LEU A 178 -11.53 2.78 -0.51
N LYS A 179 -12.15 3.58 0.35
CA LYS A 179 -11.44 4.31 1.42
C LYS A 179 -10.79 3.35 2.41
N LEU A 180 -11.50 2.30 2.80
CA LEU A 180 -10.96 1.24 3.64
C LEU A 180 -9.86 0.44 2.94
N THR A 181 -10.03 0.19 1.64
CA THR A 181 -9.00 -0.44 0.79
C THR A 181 -7.71 0.40 0.78
N LEU A 182 -7.79 1.72 0.63
CA LEU A 182 -6.63 2.61 0.77
C LEU A 182 -5.89 2.41 2.10
N ILE A 183 -6.63 2.30 3.20
CA ILE A 183 -6.06 2.07 4.54
C ILE A 183 -5.40 0.69 4.65
N VAL A 184 -6.01 -0.36 4.10
CA VAL A 184 -5.39 -1.69 4.08
C VAL A 184 -4.05 -1.65 3.34
N PHE A 185 -4.03 -1.05 2.14
CA PHE A 185 -2.84 -1.07 1.29
C PHE A 185 -1.75 -0.09 1.73
N ILE A 186 -2.06 0.99 2.45
CA ILE A 186 -1.01 1.83 3.03
C ILE A 186 -0.26 1.12 4.16
N PHE A 187 -0.92 0.25 4.94
CA PHE A 187 -0.25 -0.55 5.98
C PHE A 187 0.40 -1.83 5.43
N SER A 188 0.20 -2.15 4.15
CA SER A 188 0.90 -3.26 3.50
C SER A 188 2.39 -2.96 3.40
N ILE A 189 3.21 -3.80 4.03
CA ILE A 189 4.66 -3.70 3.89
C ILE A 189 5.05 -4.07 2.45
N ASN A 190 5.91 -3.26 1.84
CA ASN A 190 6.60 -3.59 0.58
C ASN A 190 5.69 -3.73 -0.65
N LEU A 191 4.58 -2.98 -0.72
CA LEU A 191 3.73 -2.97 -1.91
C LEU A 191 4.54 -2.57 -3.16
N SER A 192 5.51 -1.65 -3.05
CA SER A 192 6.40 -1.26 -4.17
C SER A 192 7.76 -1.96 -4.22
N ALA A 193 8.04 -2.97 -3.39
CA ALA A 193 9.38 -3.59 -3.36
C ALA A 193 9.79 -4.28 -4.68
N SER A 194 8.85 -4.45 -5.60
CA SER A 194 9.08 -4.94 -6.96
C SER A 194 9.91 -4.01 -7.84
N CYS A 195 10.05 -2.72 -7.50
CA CYS A 195 10.58 -1.72 -8.42
C CYS A 195 12.08 -1.44 -8.17
N ASN A 196 12.95 -2.34 -8.67
CA ASN A 196 14.40 -2.17 -8.93
C ASN A 196 15.33 -1.64 -7.82
N ASN A 197 14.83 -1.25 -6.67
CA ASN A 197 15.63 -0.85 -5.54
C ASN A 197 15.68 -2.04 -4.59
N ASN A 198 16.87 -2.60 -4.38
CA ASN A 198 17.19 -3.51 -3.25
C ASN A 198 17.02 -2.81 -1.87
N GLN A 199 16.28 -1.71 -1.81
CA GLN A 199 15.94 -0.99 -0.60
C GLN A 199 14.87 -1.80 0.13
N THR A 200 15.33 -2.73 0.96
CA THR A 200 14.51 -3.22 2.06
C THR A 200 14.22 -2.05 2.97
N TYR A 201 12.96 -1.59 2.98
CA TYR A 201 12.53 -0.58 3.94
C TYR A 201 12.64 -1.16 5.35
N ASP A 202 13.55 -0.60 6.13
CA ASP A 202 13.79 -1.07 7.49
C ASP A 202 12.90 -0.32 8.47
N TYR A 203 11.64 -0.76 8.54
CA TYR A 203 10.70 -0.24 9.52
C TYR A 203 11.15 -0.60 10.94
N ASN A 204 11.08 0.37 11.84
CA ASN A 204 11.41 0.21 13.26
C ASN A 204 10.47 -0.81 13.91
N ASN A 205 9.19 -0.78 13.57
CA ASN A 205 8.19 -1.66 14.16
C ASN A 205 7.36 -2.41 13.10
N LYS A 206 7.99 -3.35 12.39
CA LYS A 206 7.29 -4.21 11.41
C LYS A 206 6.08 -4.94 12.00
N ARG A 207 6.13 -5.29 13.29
CA ARG A 207 5.05 -6.01 13.97
C ARG A 207 3.77 -5.18 14.04
N ILE A 208 3.85 -3.92 14.49
CA ILE A 208 2.65 -3.08 14.64
C ILE A 208 2.00 -2.81 13.28
N LEU A 209 2.80 -2.71 12.20
CA LEU A 209 2.30 -2.57 10.84
C LEU A 209 1.46 -3.77 10.40
N TYR A 210 1.93 -5.00 10.66
CA TYR A 210 1.12 -6.20 10.39
C TYR A 210 -0.14 -6.25 11.25
N GLU A 211 -0.07 -5.82 12.52
CA GLU A 211 -1.25 -5.77 13.39
C GLU A 211 -2.30 -4.78 12.84
N PHE A 212 -1.89 -3.59 12.40
CA PHE A 212 -2.78 -2.60 11.78
C PHE A 212 -3.33 -3.05 10.43
N GLN A 213 -2.49 -3.64 9.57
CA GLN A 213 -2.93 -4.18 8.28
C GLN A 213 -3.98 -5.28 8.48
N ASN A 214 -3.74 -6.23 9.40
CA ASN A 214 -4.66 -7.32 9.71
C ASN A 214 -5.97 -6.81 10.31
N TYR A 215 -5.90 -5.80 11.18
CA TYR A 215 -7.06 -5.14 11.74
C TYR A 215 -7.96 -4.59 10.63
N TYR A 216 -7.43 -3.72 9.77
CA TYR A 216 -8.20 -3.12 8.68
C TYR A 216 -8.64 -4.13 7.62
N THR A 217 -7.86 -5.18 7.35
CA THR A 217 -8.25 -6.28 6.45
C THR A 217 -9.45 -7.05 7.00
N THR A 218 -9.48 -7.27 8.32
CA THR A 218 -10.61 -7.92 9.00
C THR A 218 -11.88 -7.08 8.88
N ILE A 219 -11.77 -5.76 9.09
CA ILE A 219 -12.89 -4.82 8.91
C ILE A 219 -13.36 -4.83 7.45
N LEU A 220 -12.44 -4.84 6.49
CA LEU A 220 -12.78 -4.89 5.06
C LEU A 220 -13.56 -6.16 4.72
N TRP A 221 -13.11 -7.31 5.21
CA TRP A 221 -13.78 -8.58 5.00
C TRP A 221 -15.19 -8.61 5.61
N ARG A 222 -15.35 -8.11 6.85
CA ARG A 222 -16.68 -8.01 7.48
C ARG A 222 -17.60 -7.07 6.72
N TYR A 223 -17.08 -5.93 6.25
CA TYR A 223 -17.85 -4.98 5.46
C TYR A 223 -18.28 -5.56 4.11
N LEU A 224 -17.42 -6.36 3.46
CA LEU A 224 -17.77 -7.08 2.24
C LEU A 224 -18.89 -8.11 2.46
N ASN A 225 -18.86 -8.89 3.56
CA ASN A 225 -19.94 -9.83 3.90
C ASN A 225 -21.24 -9.14 4.34
N TYR A 226 -21.12 -7.91 4.85
CA TYR A 226 -22.28 -7.06 5.12
C TYR A 226 -22.96 -6.61 3.81
N LEU A 227 -22.18 -6.17 2.82
CA LEU A 227 -22.69 -5.67 1.54
C LEU A 227 -23.13 -6.77 0.57
N PHE A 228 -22.45 -7.92 0.61
CA PHE A 228 -22.55 -8.97 -0.39
C PHE A 228 -22.73 -10.33 0.27
N ASN A 229 -23.32 -11.28 -0.45
CA ASN A 229 -23.24 -12.68 -0.01
C ASN A 229 -21.79 -13.18 -0.10
N GLU A 230 -21.48 -14.27 0.61
CA GLU A 230 -20.11 -14.81 0.73
C GLU A 230 -19.40 -14.95 -0.64
N LYS A 231 -20.05 -15.54 -1.63
CA LYS A 231 -19.48 -15.73 -2.98
C LYS A 231 -19.17 -14.40 -3.67
N GLN A 232 -20.03 -13.41 -3.52
CA GLN A 232 -19.81 -12.07 -4.08
C GLN A 232 -18.75 -11.30 -3.28
N ALA A 233 -18.69 -11.46 -1.96
CA ALA A 233 -17.66 -10.88 -1.10
C ALA A 233 -16.26 -11.42 -1.46
N ILE A 234 -16.11 -12.73 -1.67
CA ILE A 234 -14.88 -13.35 -2.20
C ILE A 234 -14.49 -12.71 -3.52
N ARG A 235 -15.42 -12.67 -4.50
CA ARG A 235 -15.16 -12.07 -5.81
C ARG A 235 -14.80 -10.58 -5.74
N ALA A 236 -15.40 -9.85 -4.81
CA ALA A 236 -15.08 -8.45 -4.57
C ALA A 236 -13.65 -8.30 -4.04
N MET A 237 -13.26 -9.10 -3.04
CA MET A 237 -11.89 -9.12 -2.51
C MET A 237 -10.87 -9.51 -3.58
N GLU A 238 -11.14 -10.57 -4.36
CA GLU A 238 -10.33 -10.98 -5.51
C GLU A 238 -10.18 -9.85 -6.53
N THR A 239 -11.26 -9.13 -6.82
CA THR A 239 -11.24 -7.98 -7.74
C THR A 239 -10.32 -6.89 -7.19
N ILE A 240 -10.48 -6.50 -5.92
CA ILE A 240 -9.68 -5.46 -5.26
C ILE A 240 -8.20 -5.81 -5.33
N VAL A 241 -7.82 -7.01 -4.86
CA VAL A 241 -6.42 -7.45 -4.84
C VAL A 241 -5.85 -7.51 -6.26
N THR A 242 -6.56 -8.15 -7.19
CA THR A 242 -6.08 -8.30 -8.58
C THR A 242 -5.88 -6.95 -9.26
N GLN A 243 -6.79 -6.00 -9.07
CA GLN A 243 -6.64 -4.69 -9.70
C GLN A 243 -5.53 -3.85 -9.05
N ILE A 244 -5.30 -3.99 -7.74
CA ILE A 244 -4.17 -3.32 -7.10
C ILE A 244 -2.84 -3.88 -7.59
N LEU A 245 -2.72 -5.19 -7.74
CA LEU A 245 -1.53 -5.81 -8.34
C LEU A 245 -1.30 -5.33 -9.78
N ARG A 246 -2.37 -5.16 -10.57
CA ARG A 246 -2.26 -4.57 -11.91
C ARG A 246 -1.82 -3.11 -11.88
N TYR A 247 -2.34 -2.30 -10.95
CA TYR A 247 -1.87 -0.94 -10.78
C TYR A 247 -0.40 -0.87 -10.39
N GLN A 248 0.09 -1.74 -9.50
CA GLN A 248 1.52 -1.81 -9.19
C GLN A 248 2.37 -2.00 -10.45
N LEU A 249 2.01 -2.97 -11.31
CA LEU A 249 2.74 -3.22 -12.56
C LEU A 249 2.72 -2.01 -13.49
N LEU A 250 1.58 -1.32 -13.60
CA LEU A 250 1.47 -0.09 -14.38
C LEU A 250 2.31 1.03 -13.77
N MET A 251 2.39 1.11 -12.45
CA MET A 251 3.21 2.12 -11.77
C MET A 251 4.69 1.96 -11.99
N VAL A 252 5.18 0.73 -12.15
CA VAL A 252 6.56 0.51 -12.62
C VAL A 252 6.81 1.18 -13.97
N ILE A 253 5.86 1.11 -14.91
CA ILE A 253 5.98 1.75 -16.22
C ILE A 253 5.99 3.28 -16.06
N MET A 254 5.07 3.82 -15.27
CA MET A 254 4.99 5.27 -15.02
C MET A 254 6.27 5.80 -14.36
N GLU A 255 6.77 5.12 -13.32
CA GLU A 255 8.01 5.48 -12.64
C GLU A 255 9.21 5.48 -13.59
N ASN A 256 9.32 4.48 -14.46
CA ASN A 256 10.38 4.44 -15.47
C ASN A 256 10.30 5.62 -16.45
N SER A 257 9.10 5.96 -16.92
CA SER A 257 8.90 7.14 -17.77
C SER A 257 9.24 8.45 -17.06
N ILE A 258 8.91 8.56 -15.77
CA ILE A 258 9.27 9.72 -14.92
C ILE A 258 10.79 9.84 -14.78
N ARG A 259 11.49 8.73 -14.50
CA ARG A 259 12.96 8.70 -14.35
C ARG A 259 13.69 9.01 -15.66
N GLN A 260 13.12 8.64 -16.81
CA GLN A 260 13.68 8.92 -18.13
C GLN A 260 13.35 10.34 -18.64
N SER A 261 12.48 11.09 -17.95
CA SER A 261 12.11 12.43 -18.35
C SER A 261 13.31 13.40 -18.22
N PRO A 262 13.63 14.20 -19.24
CA PRO A 262 14.73 15.16 -19.18
C PRO A 262 14.48 16.28 -18.14
N ASP A 263 13.22 16.49 -17.77
CA ASP A 263 12.78 17.56 -16.87
C ASP A 263 12.57 17.09 -15.42
N CYS A 264 13.10 15.92 -15.03
CA CYS A 264 12.87 15.34 -13.70
C CYS A 264 13.32 16.27 -12.54
N ASN A 265 14.33 17.09 -12.78
CA ASN A 265 14.82 18.11 -11.83
C ASN A 265 13.84 19.26 -11.61
N GLN A 266 12.87 19.46 -12.51
CA GLN A 266 11.84 20.49 -12.41
C GLN A 266 10.59 20.00 -11.65
N PHE A 267 10.56 18.74 -11.23
CA PHE A 267 9.47 18.24 -10.40
C PHE A 267 9.51 18.88 -9.01
N HIS A 268 8.32 19.04 -8.43
CA HIS A 268 8.15 19.53 -7.08
C HIS A 268 8.87 18.59 -6.09
N SER A 269 9.45 19.15 -5.03
CA SER A 269 10.25 18.40 -4.04
C SER A 269 9.53 17.19 -3.44
N LEU A 270 8.23 17.33 -3.15
CA LEU A 270 7.40 16.21 -2.70
C LEU A 270 7.38 15.07 -3.73
N MET A 271 7.15 15.39 -5.00
CA MET A 271 7.07 14.39 -6.08
C MET A 271 8.43 13.73 -6.30
N GLN A 272 9.52 14.51 -6.28
CA GLN A 272 10.87 13.96 -6.32
C GLN A 272 11.13 12.99 -5.17
N SER A 273 10.68 13.31 -3.95
CA SER A 273 10.83 12.45 -2.77
C SER A 273 10.03 11.15 -2.88
N ILE A 274 8.82 11.22 -3.44
CA ILE A 274 7.93 10.07 -3.64
C ILE A 274 8.47 9.14 -4.72
N PHE A 275 8.94 9.69 -5.84
CA PHE A 275 9.50 8.90 -6.96
C PHE A 275 10.97 8.48 -6.75
N GLY A 276 11.61 8.93 -5.66
CA GLY A 276 13.00 8.61 -5.36
C GLY A 276 13.99 9.20 -6.37
N LEU A 277 13.76 10.45 -6.77
CA LEU A 277 14.58 11.17 -7.76
C LEU A 277 15.68 12.05 -7.14
N ASN A 278 15.69 12.16 -5.80
CA ASN A 278 16.66 12.95 -5.02
C ASN A 278 17.65 12.06 -4.27
#